data_AF-A0A8T0W448-F1
#
_entry.id   AF-A0A8T0W448-F1
#
_cell.length_a   1.000
_cell.length_b   1.000
_cell.length_c   1.000
_cell.angle_alpha   90.00
_cell.angle_beta   90.00
_cell.angle_gamma   90.00
#
_symmetry.space_group_name_H-M   'P 1'
#
loop_
_entity.id
_entity.type
_entity.pdbx_description
1 polymer ?
#
loop_
_entity_poly.entity_id
_entity_poly.type
_entity_poly.pdbx_seq_one_letter_code
_entity_poly.pdbx_strand_id
1 'polypeptide(L)'
;MAQDGSQPIDDDSPHAGETSNAAAARGNPPPFLNELHALFGDRNTNTGIYLSGGGIGSETPPHVMSQNDYSGPSSYHSGSKRARGDHVVDSPRKKCCEILGRISDSIATRSSSRDRQRTREQEEVDEAMEISEADGVPVPSDLYFTALELFKNSVSHREFLNIKAHKSVLLG
;
A
#
# COMPACT_ATOMS: atom_id res chain seq x y z
N MET A 1 -49.30 -58.93 5.63
CA MET A 1 -48.62 -58.75 6.93
C MET A 1 -47.30 -58.05 6.65
N ALA A 2 -47.22 -56.80 7.11
CA ALA A 2 -46.02 -55.96 7.11
C ALA A 2 -45.30 -56.12 8.45
N GLN A 3 -43.96 -56.09 8.43
CA GLN A 3 -43.05 -55.66 9.51
C GLN A 3 -41.77 -55.23 8.75
N ASP A 4 -41.43 -53.96 8.59
CA ASP A 4 -41.04 -52.92 9.57
C ASP A 4 -39.93 -53.37 10.53
N GLY A 5 -38.82 -52.64 10.51
CA GLY A 5 -37.56 -52.98 11.14
C GLY A 5 -36.54 -51.85 10.97
N SER A 6 -36.76 -50.80 11.75
CA SER A 6 -36.00 -49.56 11.90
C SER A 6 -34.48 -49.72 12.08
N GLN A 7 -33.74 -48.69 11.63
CA GLN A 7 -32.30 -48.46 11.93
C GLN A 7 -32.06 -48.19 13.43
N PRO A 8 -30.80 -48.26 13.87
CA PRO A 8 -30.24 -47.05 14.46
C PRO A 8 -28.83 -46.71 13.98
N ILE A 9 -28.53 -45.43 14.21
CA ILE A 9 -27.32 -44.66 13.97
C ILE A 9 -26.31 -45.03 15.07
N ASP A 10 -25.08 -45.36 14.69
CA ASP A 10 -23.92 -45.27 15.57
C ASP A 10 -22.89 -44.35 14.90
N ASP A 11 -22.86 -43.13 15.42
CA ASP A 11 -21.75 -42.20 15.34
C ASP A 11 -20.50 -42.87 15.93
N ASP A 12 -19.41 -42.95 15.16
CA ASP A 12 -18.07 -42.91 15.75
C ASP A 12 -17.10 -42.26 14.76
N SER A 13 -16.95 -40.95 14.95
CA SER A 13 -15.83 -40.16 14.46
C SER A 13 -14.66 -40.33 15.42
N PRO A 14 -13.49 -40.82 14.98
CA PRO A 14 -12.24 -40.54 15.67
C PRO A 14 -11.61 -39.30 15.04
N HIS A 15 -11.86 -38.16 15.66
CA HIS A 15 -11.01 -36.99 15.56
C HIS A 15 -9.85 -37.19 16.53
N ALA A 16 -8.66 -37.53 16.03
CA ALA A 16 -7.37 -37.16 16.62
C ALA A 16 -6.23 -37.86 15.89
N GLY A 17 -5.24 -37.07 15.48
CA GLY A 17 -3.94 -37.61 15.10
C GLY A 17 -3.25 -36.84 14.00
N GLU A 18 -3.20 -35.51 14.09
CA GLU A 18 -2.04 -34.79 13.58
C GLU A 18 -0.79 -35.40 14.23
N THR A 19 -0.16 -36.33 13.53
CA THR A 19 1.23 -36.68 13.77
C THR A 19 1.98 -36.26 12.53
N SER A 20 2.43 -35.01 12.61
CA SER A 20 3.57 -34.49 11.89
C SER A 20 4.61 -35.60 11.71
N ASN A 21 4.80 -36.03 10.47
CA ASN A 21 6.07 -36.47 9.94
C ASN A 21 6.04 -36.36 8.42
N ALA A 22 5.66 -35.19 7.92
CA ALA A 22 6.25 -34.68 6.70
C ALA A 22 7.66 -34.19 7.04
N ALA A 23 8.55 -35.11 7.41
CA ALA A 23 9.96 -34.94 7.11
C ALA A 23 10.01 -34.98 5.59
N ALA A 24 9.69 -33.85 4.96
CA ALA A 24 9.76 -33.65 3.53
C ALA A 24 11.14 -34.17 3.14
N ALA A 25 11.16 -35.30 2.44
CA ALA A 25 12.36 -35.80 1.82
C ALA A 25 12.84 -34.65 0.96
N ARG A 26 13.83 -33.91 1.46
CA ARG A 26 14.45 -32.82 0.74
C ARG A 26 15.11 -33.51 -0.44
N GLY A 27 14.41 -33.51 -1.58
CA GLY A 27 14.93 -34.03 -2.82
C GLY A 27 16.29 -33.40 -3.07
N ASN A 28 17.17 -34.13 -3.74
CA ASN A 28 18.48 -33.61 -4.09
C ASN A 28 18.34 -32.22 -4.71
N PRO A 29 19.11 -31.22 -4.25
CA PRO A 29 19.02 -29.89 -4.81
C PRO A 29 19.29 -29.95 -6.32
N PRO A 30 18.65 -29.09 -7.13
CA PRO A 30 18.93 -29.02 -8.56
C PRO A 30 20.43 -28.82 -8.82
N PRO A 31 20.99 -29.42 -9.89
CA PRO A 31 22.43 -29.36 -10.17
C PRO A 31 22.95 -27.93 -10.39
N PHE A 32 22.06 -27.00 -10.73
CA PHE A 32 22.36 -25.58 -10.95
C PHE A 32 22.10 -24.69 -9.72
N LEU A 33 21.85 -25.26 -8.53
CA LEU A 33 21.59 -24.47 -7.31
C LEU A 33 22.76 -23.50 -7.00
N ASN A 34 23.99 -23.93 -7.23
CA ASN A 34 25.18 -23.10 -7.03
C ASN A 34 25.24 -21.93 -8.03
N GLU A 35 24.81 -22.14 -9.27
CA GLU A 35 24.75 -21.10 -10.30
C GLU A 35 23.68 -20.06 -9.95
N LEU A 36 22.54 -20.51 -9.41
CA LEU A 36 21.49 -19.62 -8.90
C LEU A 36 21.98 -18.81 -7.69
N HIS A 37 22.69 -19.44 -6.75
CA HIS A 37 23.29 -18.73 -5.62
C HIS A 37 24.37 -17.74 -6.06
N ALA A 38 25.18 -18.07 -7.08
CA ALA A 38 26.15 -17.14 -7.64
C ALA A 38 25.50 -15.96 -8.38
N LEU A 39 24.38 -16.20 -9.07
CA LEU A 39 23.67 -15.18 -9.86
C LEU A 39 22.79 -14.25 -9.00
N PHE A 40 22.10 -14.81 -8.00
CA PHE A 40 21.12 -14.09 -7.21
C PHE A 40 21.56 -13.82 -5.76
N GLY A 41 22.68 -14.39 -5.33
CA GLY A 41 23.12 -14.36 -3.93
C GLY A 41 22.15 -15.11 -3.02
N ASP A 42 22.49 -15.13 -1.73
CA ASP A 42 21.62 -15.69 -0.69
C ASP A 42 20.43 -14.76 -0.46
N ARG A 43 19.40 -14.93 -1.29
CA ARG A 43 18.20 -14.08 -1.30
C ARG A 43 17.23 -14.47 -0.19
N ASN A 44 17.69 -14.56 1.06
CA ASN A 44 16.81 -14.54 2.24
C ASN A 44 17.46 -14.14 3.59
N THR A 45 18.75 -13.76 3.66
CA THR A 45 19.37 -13.47 4.98
C THR A 45 19.08 -12.07 5.52
N ASN A 46 18.36 -11.24 4.77
CA ASN A 46 17.80 -9.98 5.25
C ASN A 46 16.28 -10.11 5.44
N THR A 47 15.85 -11.09 6.24
CA THR A 47 14.66 -10.87 7.08
C THR A 47 15.01 -9.76 8.05
N GLY A 48 14.93 -8.51 7.55
CA GLY A 48 14.98 -7.33 8.39
C GLY A 48 14.03 -7.56 9.55
N ILE A 49 14.55 -7.35 10.77
CA ILE A 49 13.77 -7.44 11.99
C ILE A 49 12.53 -6.58 11.78
N TYR A 50 11.37 -7.22 11.58
CA TYR A 50 10.11 -6.50 11.58
C TYR A 50 9.98 -5.94 13.00
N LEU A 51 10.12 -4.62 13.13
CA LEU A 51 9.76 -3.91 14.35
C LEU A 51 8.24 -4.10 14.50
N SER A 52 7.87 -5.14 15.24
CA SER A 52 6.51 -5.30 15.75
C SER A 52 6.23 -4.06 16.59
N GLY A 53 5.29 -3.22 16.12
CA GLY A 53 4.81 -2.05 16.83
C GLY A 53 4.05 -2.48 18.08
N GLY A 54 4.79 -2.84 19.13
CA GLY A 54 4.28 -3.05 20.48
C GLY A 54 3.97 -1.70 21.10
N GLY A 55 2.68 -1.47 21.38
CA GLY A 55 2.23 -0.30 22.13
C GLY A 55 2.68 -0.33 23.59
N ILE A 56 2.61 0.87 24.17
CA ILE A 56 2.59 1.24 25.60
C ILE A 56 3.67 0.67 26.52
N GLY A 57 4.61 1.55 26.88
CA GLY A 57 5.48 1.39 28.04
C GLY A 57 6.17 2.71 28.32
N SER A 58 5.65 3.47 29.27
CA SER A 58 6.32 4.60 29.90
C SER A 58 7.73 4.20 30.36
N GLU A 59 8.73 5.02 30.09
CA GLU A 59 9.69 5.52 31.10
C GLU A 59 10.87 6.23 30.42
N THR A 60 10.90 7.54 30.61
CA THR A 60 12.04 8.42 30.35
C THR A 60 13.23 7.99 31.22
N PRO A 61 14.45 7.75 30.69
CA PRO A 61 15.61 7.48 31.54
C PRO A 61 15.95 8.71 32.40
N PRO A 62 16.22 8.57 33.71
CA PRO A 62 16.54 9.70 34.56
C PRO A 62 17.94 10.24 34.22
N HIS A 63 18.01 11.49 33.77
CA HIS A 63 19.28 12.19 33.70
C HIS A 63 19.71 12.55 35.14
N VAL A 64 20.60 11.74 35.69
CA VAL A 64 21.35 12.07 36.91
C VAL A 64 22.25 13.25 36.56
N MET A 65 21.90 14.44 37.05
CA MET A 65 22.77 15.61 37.04
C MET A 65 23.43 15.71 38.40
N SER A 66 24.76 15.62 38.37
CA SER A 66 25.66 15.71 39.50
C SER A 66 25.50 17.03 40.26
N GLN A 67 25.31 16.87 41.56
CA GLN A 67 25.32 17.86 42.62
C GLN A 67 26.56 18.77 42.53
N ASN A 68 26.35 20.04 42.23
CA ASN A 68 27.32 21.10 42.52
C ASN A 68 26.75 21.94 43.66
N ASP A 69 27.26 21.66 44.87
CA ASP A 69 27.21 22.58 46.00
C ASP A 69 27.84 23.91 45.58
N TYR A 70 27.23 25.04 45.94
CA TYR A 70 27.89 26.23 46.51
C TYR A 70 26.82 27.31 46.79
N SER A 71 26.56 27.49 48.08
CA SER A 71 26.26 28.75 48.78
C SER A 71 25.51 29.86 48.03
N GLY A 72 24.26 30.09 48.46
CA GLY A 72 23.55 31.34 48.17
C GLY A 72 24.08 32.54 48.96
N PRO A 73 23.55 33.73 48.64
CA PRO A 73 23.32 34.75 49.64
C PRO A 73 21.82 35.10 49.72
N SER A 74 21.29 34.96 50.94
CA SER A 74 20.07 35.63 51.39
C SER A 74 20.18 37.13 51.12
N SER A 75 19.15 37.70 50.50
CA SER A 75 19.01 39.14 50.30
C SER A 75 17.51 39.50 50.32
N TYR A 76 16.99 39.72 51.53
CA TYR A 76 15.72 40.37 51.78
C TYR A 76 15.81 41.86 51.48
N HIS A 77 15.58 42.27 50.23
CA HIS A 77 15.44 43.69 49.93
C HIS A 77 14.60 43.93 48.68
N SER A 78 13.63 44.81 48.87
CA SER A 78 13.24 45.83 47.92
C SER A 78 12.21 45.43 46.86
N GLY A 79 10.95 45.76 47.18
CA GLY A 79 9.81 45.64 46.29
C GLY A 79 10.03 46.30 44.93
N SER A 80 9.99 45.48 43.88
CA SER A 80 9.91 45.94 42.50
C SER A 80 8.48 46.43 42.21
N LYS A 81 8.31 47.76 42.12
CA LYS A 81 7.08 48.39 41.66
C LYS A 81 6.85 47.99 40.20
N ARG A 82 5.72 47.32 39.97
CA ARG A 82 5.23 46.86 38.67
C ARG A 82 5.36 47.96 37.60
N ALA A 83 6.13 47.66 36.55
CA ALA A 83 5.77 48.07 35.21
C ALA A 83 5.43 46.78 34.44
N ARG A 84 4.18 46.31 34.56
CA ARG A 84 3.61 45.43 33.53
C ARG A 84 3.37 46.32 32.31
N GLY A 85 4.43 46.59 31.56
CA GLY A 85 4.28 46.93 30.16
C GLY A 85 3.74 45.67 29.50
N ASP A 86 2.47 45.70 29.09
CA ASP A 86 1.91 44.66 28.26
C ASP A 86 2.62 44.76 26.92
N HIS A 87 3.70 43.98 26.74
CA HIS A 87 4.42 43.96 25.49
C HIS A 87 3.60 43.15 24.48
N VAL A 88 2.62 43.81 23.87
CA VAL A 88 2.00 43.32 22.64
C VAL A 88 3.05 43.45 21.55
N VAL A 89 3.82 42.39 21.36
CA VAL A 89 4.55 42.19 20.12
C VAL A 89 3.51 41.92 19.05
N ASP A 90 3.35 42.84 18.10
CA ASP A 90 2.64 42.55 16.85
C ASP A 90 3.46 41.50 16.09
N SER A 91 3.22 40.23 16.42
CA SER A 91 3.84 39.12 15.71
C SER A 91 3.38 39.20 14.26
N PRO A 92 4.30 39.18 13.26
CA PRO A 92 3.92 39.17 11.87
C PRO A 92 2.81 38.15 11.64
N ARG A 93 1.67 38.60 11.10
CA ARG A 93 0.50 37.74 10.83
C ARG A 93 0.98 36.45 10.19
N LYS A 94 0.65 35.31 10.80
CA LYS A 94 1.15 34.01 10.35
C LYS A 94 0.68 33.76 8.92
N LYS A 95 1.59 33.89 7.93
CA LYS A 95 1.34 33.58 6.51
C LYS A 95 1.08 32.09 6.24
N CYS A 96 1.04 31.25 7.28
CA CYS A 96 0.89 29.81 7.15
C CYS A 96 -0.40 29.42 6.43
N CYS A 97 -1.51 30.10 6.69
CA CYS A 97 -2.80 29.72 6.11
C CYS A 97 -2.85 29.95 4.59
N GLU A 98 -2.20 31.01 4.10
CA GLU A 98 -2.18 31.32 2.66
C GLU A 98 -1.29 30.36 1.88
N ILE A 99 -0.12 30.00 2.44
CA ILE A 99 0.80 29.04 1.82
C ILE A 99 0.18 27.64 1.81
N LEU A 100 -0.45 27.22 2.93
CA LEU A 100 -1.14 25.92 3.01
C LEU A 100 -2.34 25.85 2.07
N GLY A 101 -3.11 26.95 1.95
CA GLY A 101 -4.21 27.05 0.97
C GLY A 101 -3.72 26.83 -0.46
N ARG A 102 -2.65 27.54 -0.87
CA ARG A 102 -2.05 27.37 -2.21
C ARG A 102 -1.53 25.95 -2.47
N ILE A 103 -0.93 25.31 -1.46
CA ILE A 103 -0.50 23.92 -1.56
C ILE A 103 -1.71 22.98 -1.71
N SER A 104 -2.74 23.18 -0.89
CA SER A 104 -3.98 22.39 -0.96
C SER A 104 -4.66 22.52 -2.32
N ASP A 105 -4.77 23.74 -2.85
CA ASP A 105 -5.37 24.00 -4.16
C ASP A 105 -4.54 23.36 -5.29
N SER A 106 -3.20 23.42 -5.21
CA SER A 106 -2.33 22.74 -6.16
C SER A 106 -2.50 21.22 -6.12
N ILE A 107 -2.62 20.63 -4.93
CA ILE A 107 -2.89 19.19 -4.77
C ILE A 107 -4.26 18.85 -5.34
N ALA A 108 -5.31 19.59 -5.00
CA ALA A 108 -6.67 19.36 -5.51
C ALA A 108 -6.75 19.49 -7.05
N THR A 109 -6.06 20.47 -7.62
CA THR A 109 -5.99 20.67 -9.07
C THR A 109 -5.26 19.52 -9.76
N ARG A 110 -4.11 19.10 -9.22
CA ARG A 110 -3.36 17.96 -9.76
C ARG A 110 -4.11 16.64 -9.62
N SER A 111 -4.78 16.44 -8.49
CA SER A 111 -5.60 15.25 -8.24
C SER A 111 -6.78 15.18 -9.21
N SER A 112 -7.52 16.28 -9.41
CA SER A 112 -8.64 16.30 -10.36
C SER A 112 -8.18 16.12 -11.82
N SER A 113 -7.03 16.69 -12.20
CA SER A 113 -6.44 16.44 -13.52
C SER A 113 -6.05 14.98 -13.72
N ARG A 114 -5.42 14.35 -12.72
CA ARG A 114 -5.01 12.93 -12.80
C ARG A 114 -6.20 12.00 -12.79
N ASP A 115 -7.24 12.33 -12.04
CA ASP A 115 -8.48 11.59 -11.99
C ASP A 115 -9.18 11.58 -13.36
N ARG A 116 -9.36 12.76 -13.96
CA ARG A 116 -9.88 12.91 -15.34
C ARG A 116 -9.04 12.18 -16.38
N GLN A 117 -7.72 12.16 -16.20
CA GLN A 117 -6.84 11.40 -17.10
C GLN A 117 -7.09 9.90 -16.98
N ARG A 118 -7.20 9.37 -15.76
CA ARG A 118 -7.49 7.95 -15.53
C ARG A 118 -8.86 7.53 -16.05
N THR A 119 -9.88 8.36 -15.85
CA THR A 119 -11.22 8.07 -16.37
C THR A 119 -11.21 7.99 -17.89
N ARG A 120 -10.50 8.92 -18.54
CA ARG A 120 -10.34 8.92 -19.99
C ARG A 120 -9.56 7.71 -20.49
N GLU A 121 -8.43 7.37 -19.86
CA GLU A 121 -7.65 6.19 -20.23
C GLU A 121 -8.49 4.90 -20.10
N GLN A 122 -9.36 4.81 -19.09
CA GLN A 122 -10.27 3.68 -18.94
C GLN A 122 -11.34 3.64 -20.05
N GLU A 123 -11.93 4.78 -20.40
CA GLU A 123 -12.90 4.88 -21.48
C GLU A 123 -12.29 4.46 -22.83
N GLU A 124 -11.06 4.86 -23.12
CA GLU A 124 -10.34 4.44 -24.33
C GLU A 124 -10.03 2.92 -24.34
N VAL A 125 -9.78 2.32 -23.18
CA VAL A 125 -9.62 0.86 -23.04
C VAL A 125 -10.94 0.14 -23.29
N ASP A 126 -12.03 0.64 -22.72
CA ASP A 126 -13.36 0.05 -22.86
C ASP A 126 -13.82 0.10 -24.33
N GLU A 127 -13.58 1.23 -25.02
CA GLU A 127 -13.83 1.36 -26.47
C GLU A 127 -12.99 0.37 -27.29
N ALA A 128 -11.70 0.21 -26.97
CA ALA A 128 -10.84 -0.73 -27.69
C ALA A 128 -11.28 -2.20 -27.49
N MET A 129 -11.80 -2.54 -26.31
CA MET A 129 -12.37 -3.85 -26.03
C MET A 129 -13.67 -4.08 -26.79
N GLU A 130 -14.57 -3.10 -26.82
CA GLU A 130 -15.82 -3.19 -27.59
C GLU A 130 -15.56 -3.40 -29.09
N ILE A 131 -14.58 -2.69 -29.65
CA ILE A 131 -14.18 -2.88 -31.05
C ILE A 131 -13.62 -4.28 -31.28
N SER A 132 -12.84 -4.81 -30.33
CA SER A 132 -12.29 -6.16 -30.42
C SER A 132 -13.41 -7.21 -30.45
N GLU A 133 -14.44 -7.03 -29.61
CA GLU A 133 -15.63 -7.88 -29.61
C GLU A 133 -16.41 -7.77 -30.94
N ALA A 134 -16.59 -6.55 -31.47
CA ALA A 134 -17.24 -6.31 -32.75
C ALA A 134 -16.47 -6.93 -33.93
N ASP A 135 -15.15 -7.02 -33.85
CA ASP A 135 -14.28 -7.70 -34.83
C ASP A 135 -14.27 -9.24 -34.66
N GLY A 136 -15.08 -9.77 -33.73
CA GLY A 136 -15.31 -11.19 -33.57
C GLY A 136 -14.43 -11.87 -32.51
N VAL A 137 -13.80 -11.11 -31.61
CA VAL A 137 -13.10 -11.66 -30.44
C VAL A 137 -14.15 -12.06 -29.39
N PRO A 138 -14.43 -13.36 -29.17
CA PRO A 138 -15.47 -13.77 -28.23
C PRO A 138 -15.00 -13.59 -26.78
N VAL A 139 -15.92 -13.22 -25.90
CA VAL A 139 -15.70 -13.23 -24.45
C VAL A 139 -16.20 -14.55 -23.86
N PRO A 140 -15.42 -15.30 -23.06
CA PRO A 140 -13.98 -15.21 -22.86
C PRO A 140 -13.19 -16.02 -23.91
N SER A 141 -12.08 -15.48 -24.39
CA SER A 141 -11.12 -16.17 -25.26
C SER A 141 -9.69 -15.76 -24.92
N ASP A 142 -8.70 -16.55 -25.33
CA ASP A 142 -7.29 -16.20 -25.12
C ASP A 142 -6.92 -14.86 -25.78
N LEU A 143 -7.54 -14.55 -26.92
CA LEU A 143 -7.39 -13.26 -27.60
C LEU A 143 -8.00 -12.11 -26.79
N TYR A 144 -9.17 -12.32 -26.16
CA TYR A 144 -9.78 -11.34 -25.26
C TYR A 144 -8.87 -11.03 -24.06
N PHE A 145 -8.30 -12.05 -23.42
CA PHE A 145 -7.36 -11.86 -22.31
C PHE A 145 -6.05 -11.20 -22.76
N THR A 146 -5.57 -11.53 -23.95
CA THR A 146 -4.38 -10.88 -24.54
C THR A 146 -4.65 -9.40 -24.84
N ALA A 147 -5.83 -9.06 -25.37
CA ALA A 147 -6.24 -7.67 -25.61
C ALA A 147 -6.33 -6.89 -24.30
N LEU A 148 -6.93 -7.46 -23.25
CA LEU A 148 -6.97 -6.88 -21.90
C LEU A 148 -5.57 -6.62 -21.33
N GLU A 149 -4.62 -7.53 -21.55
CA GLU A 149 -3.23 -7.34 -21.12
C GLU A 149 -2.56 -6.18 -21.87
N LEU A 150 -2.73 -6.14 -23.20
CA LEU A 150 -2.13 -5.13 -24.08
C LEU A 150 -2.69 -3.73 -23.82
N PHE A 151 -4.01 -3.61 -23.61
CA PHE A 151 -4.66 -2.30 -23.44
C PHE A 151 -4.38 -1.65 -22.08
N LYS A 152 -3.80 -2.36 -21.11
CA LYS A 152 -3.22 -1.74 -19.91
C LYS A 152 -2.14 -0.70 -20.24
N ASN A 153 -1.48 -0.83 -21.39
CA ASN A 153 -0.52 0.15 -21.89
C ASN A 153 -1.25 1.21 -22.74
N SER A 154 -1.15 2.47 -22.32
CA SER A 154 -1.80 3.60 -23.01
C SER A 154 -1.32 3.83 -24.44
N VAL A 155 -0.10 3.41 -24.76
CA VAL A 155 0.39 3.47 -26.14
C VAL A 155 -0.34 2.46 -27.01
N SER A 156 -0.53 1.24 -26.50
CA SER A 156 -1.05 0.11 -27.28
C SER A 156 -2.52 0.27 -27.66
N HIS A 157 -3.40 0.64 -26.72
CA HIS A 157 -4.82 0.85 -27.07
C HIS A 157 -5.00 2.07 -27.97
N ARG A 158 -4.23 3.14 -27.77
CA ARG A 158 -4.29 4.33 -28.62
C ARG A 158 -3.85 4.04 -30.06
N GLU A 159 -2.78 3.26 -30.24
CA GLU A 159 -2.36 2.82 -31.58
C GLU A 159 -3.41 1.95 -32.26
N PHE A 160 -4.04 1.05 -31.51
CA PHE A 160 -5.15 0.24 -32.00
C PHE A 160 -6.34 1.09 -32.49
N LEU A 161 -6.80 2.04 -31.66
CA LEU A 161 -7.87 2.98 -32.02
C LEU A 161 -7.50 3.80 -33.25
N ASN A 162 -6.25 4.28 -33.34
CA ASN A 162 -5.79 5.04 -34.49
C ASN A 162 -5.82 4.20 -35.78
N ILE A 163 -5.34 2.95 -35.73
CA ILE A 163 -5.39 2.03 -36.88
C ILE A 163 -6.84 1.77 -37.30
N LYS A 164 -7.75 1.61 -36.34
CA LYS A 164 -9.18 1.40 -36.63
C LYS A 164 -9.81 2.63 -37.27
N ALA A 165 -9.52 3.82 -36.75
CA ALA A 165 -10.00 5.10 -37.29
C ALA A 165 -9.53 5.35 -38.73
N HIS A 166 -8.30 4.95 -39.08
CA HIS A 166 -7.81 5.08 -40.46
C HIS A 166 -8.40 4.03 -41.41
N LYS A 167 -8.72 2.83 -40.94
CA LYS A 167 -9.37 1.78 -41.76
C LYS A 167 -10.81 2.13 -42.12
N SER A 168 -11.56 2.84 -41.27
CA SER A 168 -12.93 3.25 -41.57
C SER A 168 -13.00 4.35 -42.65
N VAL A 169 -11.98 5.21 -42.76
CA VAL A 169 -11.90 6.28 -43.78
C VAL A 169 -11.60 5.73 -45.19
N LEU A 170 -11.01 4.54 -45.31
CA LEU A 170 -10.62 3.96 -46.61
C LEU A 170 -11.70 3.06 -47.24
N LEU A 171 -12.76 2.70 -46.50
CA LEU A 171 -13.85 1.85 -46.99
C LEU A 171 -15.19 2.59 -47.18
N GLY A 172 -15.24 3.91 -46.91
CA GLY A 172 -16.39 4.77 -47.20
C GLY A 172 -16.19 5.56 -48.49
#